data_AF-A0A0W8FE84-F1
#
_entry.id   AF-A0A0W8FE84-F1
#
_cell.length_a   1.000
_cell.length_b   1.000
_cell.length_c   1.000
_cell.angle_alpha   90.00
_cell.angle_beta   90.00
_cell.angle_gamma   90.00
#
_symmetry.space_group_name_H-M   'P 1'
#
loop_
_entity.id
_entity.type
_entity.pdbx_description
1 polymer ?
#
loop_
_entity_poly.entity_id
_entity_poly.type
_entity_poly.pdbx_seq_one_letter_code
_entity_poly.pdbx_strand_id
1 'polypeptide(L)'
;MTLDAIRKKRSRILAIAKRHGATNLRIFGSVARGEADSESDLDLLVEMEPGRSLLDHIALIQDLEDDLGCKVDVVTEAALKERYRTRVLGELVPL
;
A
#
# COMPACT_ATOMS: atom_id res chain seq x y z
N MET A 1 10.18 -7.36 0.19
CA MET A 1 10.38 -6.71 -1.14
C MET A 1 11.09 -5.35 -1.02
N THR A 2 11.95 -4.94 -1.98
CA THR A 2 12.70 -3.66 -1.89
C THR A 2 12.01 -2.48 -2.61
N LEU A 3 12.35 -1.24 -2.22
CA LEU A 3 11.81 -0.01 -2.82
C LEU A 3 12.08 0.09 -4.34
N ASP A 4 13.27 -0.32 -4.79
CA ASP A 4 13.61 -0.31 -6.22
C ASP A 4 12.77 -1.31 -7.03
N ALA A 5 12.47 -2.48 -6.45
CA ALA A 5 11.57 -3.45 -7.08
C ALA A 5 10.14 -2.88 -7.21
N ILE A 6 9.67 -2.18 -6.19
CA ILE A 6 8.36 -1.53 -6.19
C ILE A 6 8.30 -0.41 -7.24
N ARG A 7 9.33 0.42 -7.35
CA ARG A 7 9.42 1.47 -8.38
C ARG A 7 9.33 0.93 -9.80
N LYS A 8 9.94 -0.24 -10.07
CA LYS A 8 9.84 -0.92 -11.37
C LYS A 8 8.43 -1.42 -11.67
N LYS A 9 7.64 -1.76 -10.64
CA LYS A 9 6.26 -2.22 -10.75
C LYS A 9 5.22 -1.10 -10.54
N ARG A 10 5.64 0.14 -10.27
CA ARG A 10 4.78 1.29 -9.94
C ARG A 10 3.56 1.42 -10.84
N SER A 11 3.76 1.47 -12.16
CA SER A 11 2.67 1.65 -13.11
C SER A 11 1.62 0.55 -13.02
N ARG A 12 2.03 -0.68 -12.71
CA ARG A 12 1.14 -1.84 -12.57
C ARG A 12 0.38 -1.80 -11.25
N ILE A 13 1.05 -1.45 -10.15
CA ILE A 13 0.42 -1.24 -8.84
C ILE A 13 -0.65 -0.14 -8.93
N LEU A 14 -0.32 1.00 -9.54
CA LEU A 14 -1.27 2.09 -9.73
C LEU A 14 -2.45 1.68 -10.61
N ALA A 15 -2.23 0.86 -11.64
CA ALA A 15 -3.31 0.35 -12.48
C ALA A 15 -4.24 -0.61 -11.72
N ILE A 16 -3.69 -1.51 -10.89
CA ILE A 16 -4.48 -2.40 -10.02
C ILE A 16 -5.31 -1.57 -9.06
N ALA A 17 -4.67 -0.66 -8.33
CA ALA A 17 -5.32 0.18 -7.34
C ALA A 17 -6.47 1.00 -7.92
N LYS A 18 -6.26 1.60 -9.09
CA LYS A 18 -7.29 2.36 -9.79
C LYS A 18 -8.52 1.52 -10.14
N ARG A 19 -8.36 0.23 -10.51
CA ARG A 19 -9.52 -0.65 -10.81
C ARG A 19 -10.39 -0.89 -9.58
N HIS A 20 -9.79 -0.91 -8.40
CA HIS A 20 -10.46 -1.10 -7.11
C HIS A 20 -10.91 0.22 -6.46
N GLY A 21 -10.74 1.35 -7.15
CA GLY A 21 -11.10 2.67 -6.62
C GLY A 21 -10.18 3.15 -5.49
N ALA A 22 -8.93 2.67 -5.44
CA ALA A 22 -7.91 3.17 -4.54
C ALA A 22 -7.04 4.22 -5.23
N THR A 23 -6.81 5.31 -4.52
CA THR A 23 -6.05 6.49 -4.97
C THR A 23 -5.06 6.94 -3.89
N ASN A 24 -4.22 7.92 -4.22
CA ASN A 24 -3.23 8.50 -3.31
C ASN A 24 -2.31 7.47 -2.62
N LEU A 25 -1.81 6.50 -3.39
CA LEU A 25 -0.99 5.41 -2.88
C LEU A 25 0.34 5.95 -2.36
N ARG A 26 0.65 5.64 -1.11
CA ARG A 26 1.91 5.98 -0.45
C ARG A 26 2.44 4.78 0.29
N ILE A 27 3.73 4.53 0.14
CA ILE A 27 4.44 3.49 0.87
C ILE A 27 4.76 4.02 2.27
N PHE A 28 4.60 3.18 3.28
CA PHE A 28 5.13 3.42 4.63
C PHE A 28 5.89 2.17 5.12
N GLY A 29 6.23 2.10 6.40
CA GLY A 29 6.82 0.90 6.97
C GLY A 29 8.27 0.67 6.59
N SER A 30 8.71 -0.59 6.64
CA SER A 30 10.11 -0.98 6.41
C SER A 30 10.61 -0.60 5.02
N VAL A 31 9.74 -0.68 4.00
CA VAL A 31 10.08 -0.31 2.62
C VAL A 31 10.40 1.17 2.52
N ALA A 32 9.58 2.04 3.13
CA ALA A 32 9.81 3.48 3.12
C ALA A 32 11.07 3.87 3.90
N ARG A 33 11.40 3.14 4.97
CA ARG A 33 12.61 3.36 5.78
C ARG A 33 13.89 2.75 5.19
N GLY A 34 13.80 2.00 4.09
CA GLY A 34 14.94 1.29 3.50
C GLY A 34 15.42 0.09 4.32
N GLU A 35 14.58 -0.40 5.24
CA GLU A 35 14.84 -1.53 6.14
C GLU A 35 14.26 -2.85 5.60
N ALA A 36 13.57 -2.82 4.46
CA ALA A 36 12.89 -3.99 3.90
C ALA A 36 13.88 -5.01 3.32
N ASP A 37 13.67 -6.27 3.66
CA ASP A 37 14.37 -7.44 3.15
C ASP A 37 13.52 -8.22 2.11
N SER A 38 13.93 -9.44 1.75
CA SER A 38 13.20 -10.27 0.79
C SER A 38 11.83 -10.72 1.31
N GLU A 39 11.70 -10.96 2.62
CA GLU A 39 10.48 -11.47 3.26
C GLU A 39 9.52 -10.36 3.70
N SER A 40 9.97 -9.10 3.67
CA SER A 40 9.17 -7.95 4.12
C SER A 40 7.92 -7.73 3.25
N ASP A 41 6.79 -7.55 3.95
CA ASP A 41 5.50 -7.14 3.41
C ASP A 41 5.59 -5.71 2.81
N LEU A 42 4.65 -5.38 1.92
CA LEU A 42 4.48 -4.03 1.38
C LEU A 42 3.33 -3.30 2.08
N ASP A 43 3.67 -2.30 2.89
CA ASP A 43 2.71 -1.43 3.57
C ASP A 43 2.29 -0.24 2.69
N LEU A 44 1.00 -0.14 2.36
CA LEU A 44 0.43 0.92 1.52
C LEU A 44 -0.66 1.69 2.25
N LEU A 45 -0.50 3.00 2.31
CA LEU A 45 -1.55 3.92 2.72
C LEU A 45 -2.30 4.39 1.47
N VAL A 46 -3.62 4.22 1.46
CA VAL A 46 -4.48 4.56 0.31
C VAL A 46 -5.71 5.38 0.73
N GLU A 47 -6.30 6.04 -0.26
CA GLU A 47 -7.62 6.66 -0.17
C GLU A 47 -8.59 5.88 -1.06
N MET A 48 -9.64 5.32 -0.45
CA MET A 48 -10.69 4.62 -1.17
C MET A 48 -11.76 5.60 -1.65
N GLU A 49 -12.22 5.43 -2.89
CA GLU A 49 -13.35 6.18 -3.43
C GLU A 49 -14.62 6.01 -2.56
N PRO A 50 -15.48 7.03 -2.50
CA PRO A 50 -16.77 6.92 -1.81
C PRO A 50 -17.60 5.76 -2.37
N GLY A 51 -18.24 4.99 -1.47
CA GLY A 51 -19.08 3.86 -1.84
C GLY A 51 -18.34 2.53 -2.04
N ARG A 52 -17.01 2.51 -1.91
CA ARG A 52 -16.24 1.25 -1.89
C ARG A 52 -16.49 0.48 -0.61
N SER A 53 -16.62 -0.83 -0.76
CA SER A 53 -16.92 -1.77 0.30
C SER A 53 -15.64 -2.39 0.88
N LEU A 54 -15.78 -3.11 2.00
CA LEU A 54 -14.71 -3.95 2.52
C LEU A 54 -14.27 -5.03 1.51
N LEU A 55 -15.18 -5.50 0.65
CA LEU A 55 -14.83 -6.48 -0.38
C LEU A 55 -13.94 -5.88 -1.47
N ASP A 56 -14.15 -4.61 -1.86
CA ASP A 56 -13.26 -3.90 -2.79
C ASP A 56 -11.86 -3.74 -2.18
N HIS A 57 -11.80 -3.45 -0.88
CA HIS A 57 -10.53 -3.35 -0.15
C HIS A 57 -9.80 -4.71 -0.10
N ILE A 58 -10.51 -5.80 0.18
CA ILE A 58 -9.93 -7.16 0.20
C ILE A 58 -9.48 -7.56 -1.21
N ALA A 59 -10.29 -7.29 -2.24
CA ALA A 59 -9.95 -7.59 -3.62
C ALA A 59 -8.69 -6.83 -4.09
N LEU A 60 -8.52 -5.57 -3.66
CA LEU A 60 -7.29 -4.82 -3.89
C LEU A 60 -6.07 -5.49 -3.27
N ILE A 61 -6.16 -5.93 -2.00
CA ILE A 61 -5.07 -6.63 -1.32
C ILE A 61 -4.69 -7.89 -2.11
N GLN A 62 -5.68 -8.73 -2.43
CA GLN A 62 -5.46 -9.99 -3.15
C GLN A 62 -4.83 -9.78 -4.52
N ASP A 63 -5.36 -8.85 -5.34
CA ASP A 63 -4.81 -8.55 -6.66
C ASP A 63 -3.35 -8.03 -6.57
N LEU A 64 -3.02 -7.25 -5.54
CA LEU A 64 -1.66 -6.77 -5.32
C LEU A 64 -0.73 -7.88 -4.86
N GLU A 65 -1.17 -8.73 -3.93
CA GLU A 65 -0.38 -9.89 -3.46
C GLU A 65 -0.08 -10.86 -4.61
N ASP A 66 -1.08 -11.17 -5.42
CA ASP A 66 -0.95 -12.06 -6.59
C ASP A 66 0.01 -11.48 -7.64
N ASP A 67 -0.05 -10.17 -7.89
CA ASP A 67 0.83 -9.50 -8.86
C ASP A 67 2.27 -9.34 -8.37
N LEU A 68 2.42 -9.06 -7.08
CA LEU A 68 3.71 -8.73 -6.47
C LEU A 68 4.47 -9.96 -6.00
N GLY A 69 3.76 -11.03 -5.64
CA GLY A 69 4.32 -12.27 -5.09
C GLY A 69 4.81 -12.11 -3.65
N CYS A 70 4.31 -11.11 -2.92
CA CYS A 70 4.59 -10.89 -1.51
C CYS A 70 3.32 -10.41 -0.81
N LYS A 71 3.30 -10.46 0.52
CA LYS A 71 2.18 -9.91 1.28
C LYS A 71 2.08 -8.40 1.11
N VAL A 72 0.86 -7.89 1.16
CA VAL A 72 0.56 -6.45 1.02
C VAL A 72 -0.43 -6.06 2.10
N ASP A 73 -0.05 -5.11 2.95
CA ASP A 73 -0.98 -4.48 3.89
C ASP A 73 -1.49 -3.17 3.30
N VAL A 74 -2.80 -3.06 3.12
CA VAL A 74 -3.45 -1.85 2.61
C VAL A 74 -4.22 -1.21 3.75
N VAL A 75 -3.82 -0.01 4.12
CA VAL A 75 -4.42 0.76 5.21
C VAL A 75 -5.04 2.03 4.63
N THR A 76 -6.19 2.43 5.17
CA THR A 76 -6.79 3.74 4.89
C THR A 76 -6.46 4.72 6.00
N GLU A 77 -6.42 6.02 5.67
CA GLU A 77 -6.18 7.06 6.68
C GLU A 77 -7.19 7.05 7.83
N ALA A 78 -8.42 6.61 7.57
CA ALA A 78 -9.47 6.48 8.57
C ALA A 78 -9.23 5.30 9.53
N ALA A 79 -8.54 4.25 9.08
CA ALA A 79 -8.23 3.05 9.87
C ALA A 79 -6.96 3.21 10.73
N LEU A 80 -6.16 4.25 10.49
CA LEU A 80 -4.95 4.53 11.26
C LEU A 80 -5.28 4.91 12.71
N LYS A 81 -4.85 4.07 13.66
CA LYS A 81 -4.93 4.39 15.09
C LYS A 81 -4.06 5.60 15.40
N GLU A 82 -4.57 6.51 16.22
CA GLU A 82 -3.93 7.79 16.56
C GLU A 82 -2.45 7.63 16.97
N ARG A 83 -2.15 6.63 17.79
CA ARG A 83 -0.79 6.33 18.26
C ARG A 83 0.24 6.02 17.16
N TYR A 84 -0.22 5.57 15.98
CA TYR A 84 0.65 5.28 14.83
C TYR A 84 0.60 6.38 13.77
N ARG A 85 -0.40 7.27 13.83
CA ARG A 85 -0.67 8.29 12.82
C ARG A 85 0.54 9.19 12.58
N THR A 86 1.09 9.78 13.65
CA THR A 86 2.25 10.69 13.54
C THR A 86 3.47 10.01 12.92
N ARG A 87 3.74 8.75 13.32
CA ARG A 87 4.87 7.99 12.78
C ARG A 87 4.66 7.65 11.30
N VAL A 88 3.51 7.11 10.95
CA VAL A 88 3.19 6.68 9.57
C VAL A 88 3.21 7.88 8.63
N LEU A 89 2.59 9.00 9.02
CA LEU A 89 2.55 10.21 8.20
C LEU A 89 3.96 10.81 7.97
N GLY A 90 4.88 10.65 8.92
CA GLY A 90 6.26 11.13 8.81
C GLY A 90 7.16 10.33 7.88
N GLU A 91 6.79 9.09 7.54
CA GLU A 91 7.59 8.20 6.68
C GLU A 91 6.97 7.97 5.29
N LEU A 92 5.89 8.69 4.92
CA LEU A 92 5.19 8.46 3.65
C LEU A 92 6.07 8.76 2.44
N VAL A 93 6.22 7.76 1.57
CA VAL A 93 6.85 7.90 0.26
C VAL A 93 5.79 7.75 -0.83
N PRO A 94 5.57 8.77 -1.68
CA PRO A 94 4.61 8.68 -2.78
C PRO A 94 4.94 7.52 -3.72
N LEU A 95 3.96 6.66 -3.97
CA LEU A 95 4.14 5.49 -4.82
C LEU A 95 4.11 5.86 -6.28
#